data_AF-A0A0S8DJI7-F1
#
_entry.id   AF-A0A0S8DJI7-F1
#
_cell.length_a   1.000
_cell.length_b   1.000
_cell.length_c   1.000
_cell.angle_alpha   90.00
_cell.angle_beta   90.00
_cell.angle_gamma   90.00
#
_symmetry.space_group_name_H-M   'P 1'
#
loop_
_entity.id
_entity.type
_entity.pdbx_description
1 polymer ?
#
loop_
_entity_poly.entity_id
_entity_poly.type
_entity_poly.pdbx_seq_one_letter_code
_entity_poly.pdbx_strand_id
1 'polypeptide(L)'
;MFQELAQINIRPKPFEFYTASDLWTDEHTSKQMLSHHMNEHLDISSRNTAFIDRSVEWIASHFNITAGVKVADFGCGPGLYATKWH
;
A
#
# COMPACT_ATOMS: atom_id res chain seq x y z
N MET A 1 20.47 -8.58 37.64
CA MET A 1 20.91 -7.49 36.74
C MET A 1 21.46 -7.97 35.39
N PHE A 2 22.64 -8.61 35.28
CA PHE A 2 23.19 -9.01 33.97
C PHE A 2 22.24 -9.94 33.18
N GLN A 3 21.65 -10.94 33.83
CA GLN A 3 20.73 -11.88 33.20
C GLN A 3 19.43 -11.20 32.71
N GLU A 4 18.86 -10.27 33.48
CA GLU A 4 17.64 -9.55 33.09
C GLU A 4 17.90 -8.66 31.86
N LEU A 5 19.03 -7.95 31.85
CA LEU A 5 19.46 -7.15 30.71
C LEU A 5 19.74 -7.99 29.47
N ALA A 6 20.28 -9.20 29.64
CA ALA A 6 20.48 -10.14 28.54
C ALA A 6 19.14 -10.60 27.95
N GLN A 7 18.13 -10.87 28.79
CA GLN A 7 16.81 -11.34 28.36
C GLN A 7 16.02 -10.28 27.58
N ILE A 8 15.97 -9.02 28.06
CA ILE A 8 15.20 -7.95 27.38
C ILE A 8 15.81 -7.53 26.03
N ASN A 9 17.08 -7.84 25.78
CA ASN A 9 17.77 -7.54 24.53
C ASN A 9 17.78 -8.72 23.54
N ILE A 10 17.11 -9.83 23.87
CA ILE A 10 16.94 -10.92 22.91
C ILE A 10 16.07 -10.41 21.77
N ARG A 11 16.56 -10.55 20.54
CA ARG A 11 15.77 -10.23 19.35
C ARG A 11 14.56 -11.15 19.28
N PRO A 12 13.36 -10.62 19.02
CA PRO A 12 12.21 -11.46 18.81
C PRO A 12 12.41 -12.37 17.60
N LYS A 13 11.73 -13.52 17.62
CA LYS A 13 11.63 -14.38 16.45
C LYS A 13 10.88 -13.64 15.33
N PRO A 14 11.13 -13.97 14.05
CA PRO A 14 10.35 -13.41 12.95
C PRO A 14 8.85 -13.60 13.20
N PHE A 15 8.09 -12.50 13.10
CA PHE A 15 6.63 -12.47 13.29
C PHE A 15 6.13 -12.87 14.70
N GLU A 16 7.00 -12.88 15.72
CA GLU A 16 6.60 -13.16 17.11
C GLU A 16 5.57 -12.16 17.64
N PHE A 17 5.66 -10.91 17.18
CA PHE A 17 4.73 -9.83 17.51
C PHE A 17 4.05 -9.30 16.25
N TYR A 18 2.74 -9.07 16.34
CA TYR A 18 1.94 -8.44 15.29
C TYR A 18 1.58 -7.02 15.69
N THR A 19 2.30 -6.04 15.13
CA THR A 19 2.18 -4.61 15.47
C THR A 19 1.52 -3.80 14.35
N ALA A 20 0.75 -4.46 13.47
CA ALA A 20 0.10 -3.76 12.37
C ALA A 20 -0.90 -2.70 12.86
N SER A 21 -1.54 -2.88 14.03
CA SER A 21 -2.40 -1.82 14.58
C SER A 21 -1.60 -0.54 14.79
N ASP A 22 -0.42 -0.64 15.40
CA ASP A 22 0.41 0.50 15.77
C ASP A 22 0.85 1.28 14.53
N LEU A 23 1.15 0.57 13.43
CA LEU A 23 1.44 1.18 12.12
C LEU A 23 0.30 2.10 11.65
N TRP A 24 -0.95 1.72 11.88
CA TRP A 24 -2.13 2.44 11.40
C TRP A 24 -2.73 3.42 12.41
N THR A 25 -2.50 3.21 13.72
CA THR A 25 -3.14 4.00 14.79
C THR A 25 -2.20 5.00 15.45
N ASP A 26 -0.88 4.80 15.38
CA ASP A 26 0.08 5.82 15.83
C ASP A 26 -0.03 7.06 14.95
N GLU A 27 -0.15 8.24 15.57
CA GLU A 27 -0.44 9.49 14.86
C GLU A 27 0.70 9.89 13.91
N HIS A 28 1.96 9.71 14.33
CA HIS A 28 3.09 10.05 13.49
C HIS A 28 3.22 9.10 12.31
N THR A 29 3.18 7.79 12.60
CA THR A 29 3.40 6.73 11.61
C THR A 29 2.28 6.67 10.58
N SER A 30 1.02 6.76 11.02
CA SER A 30 -0.15 6.73 10.12
C SER A 30 -0.16 7.90 9.13
N LYS A 31 0.26 9.10 9.55
CA LYS A 31 0.40 10.27 8.66
C LYS A 31 1.47 10.05 7.59
N GLN A 32 2.60 9.44 7.94
CA GLN A 32 3.63 9.08 6.96
C GLN A 32 3.15 7.98 6.01
N MET A 33 2.45 6.97 6.53
CA MET A 33 1.86 5.93 5.68
C MET A 33 0.89 6.51 4.65
N LEU A 34 0.02 7.43 5.06
CA LEU A 34 -0.88 8.12 4.13
C LEU A 34 -0.09 8.97 3.12
N SER A 35 0.91 9.73 3.55
CA SER A 35 1.72 10.56 2.64
C SER A 35 2.42 9.72 1.57
N HIS A 36 2.91 8.53 1.94
CA HIS A 36 3.50 7.59 0.98
C HIS A 36 2.46 6.99 0.01
N HIS A 37 1.25 6.67 0.48
CA HIS A 37 0.17 6.19 -0.40
C HIS A 37 -0.29 7.25 -1.42
N MET A 38 -0.20 8.53 -1.06
CA MET A 38 -0.55 9.67 -1.91
C MET A 38 0.60 10.14 -2.81
N ASN A 39 1.83 9.64 -2.60
CA ASN A 39 2.97 10.05 -3.40
C ASN A 39 3.05 9.23 -4.69
N GLU A 40 2.60 9.85 -5.78
CA GLU A 40 2.55 9.28 -7.14
C GLU A 40 3.92 8.93 -7.75
N HIS A 41 5.02 9.35 -7.14
CA HIS A 41 6.37 9.16 -7.66
C HIS A 41 7.17 8.08 -6.91
N LEU A 42 6.63 7.55 -5.80
CA LEU A 42 7.30 6.54 -4.98
C LEU A 42 6.58 5.20 -5.09
N ASP A 43 7.35 4.11 -5.11
CA ASP A 43 6.84 2.74 -5.17
C ASP A 43 6.81 2.05 -3.78
N ILE A 44 6.61 2.82 -2.71
CA ILE A 44 6.66 2.30 -1.32
C ILE A 44 5.32 1.69 -0.91
N SER A 45 4.24 2.47 -1.02
CA SER A 45 2.92 2.10 -0.50
C SER A 45 1.86 1.94 -1.60
N SER A 46 2.04 2.65 -2.70
CA SER A 46 1.32 2.50 -3.96
C SER A 46 2.35 2.33 -5.08
N ARG A 47 1.95 1.78 -6.23
CA ARG A 47 2.78 1.87 -7.44
C ARG A 47 2.77 3.31 -7.95
N ASN A 48 3.87 3.75 -8.54
CA ASN A 48 3.95 5.07 -9.15
C ASN A 48 2.97 5.21 -10.33
N THR A 49 2.56 6.44 -10.62
CA THR A 49 1.55 6.74 -11.62
C THR A 49 1.89 6.21 -13.01
N ALA A 50 3.16 6.27 -13.42
CA ALA A 50 3.58 5.76 -14.73
C ALA A 50 3.38 4.24 -14.86
N PHE A 51 3.58 3.48 -13.79
CA PHE A 51 3.29 2.05 -13.78
C PHE A 51 1.77 1.78 -13.81
N ILE A 52 1.00 2.55 -13.03
CA ILE A 52 -0.46 2.45 -12.98
C ILE A 52 -1.06 2.70 -14.37
N ASP A 53 -0.66 3.78 -15.03
CA ASP A 53 -1.20 4.17 -16.34
C ASP A 53 -0.95 3.08 -17.39
N ARG A 54 0.27 2.54 -17.46
CA ARG A 54 0.58 1.40 -18.37
C ARG A 54 -0.21 0.15 -18.03
N SER A 55 -0.47 -0.09 -16.75
CA SER A 55 -1.27 -1.24 -16.31
C SER A 55 -2.72 -1.09 -16.74
N VAL A 56 -3.31 0.09 -16.55
CA VAL A 56 -4.69 0.39 -16.97
C VAL A 56 -4.84 0.27 -18.47
N GLU A 57 -3.89 0.81 -19.25
CA GLU A 57 -3.88 0.67 -20.71
C GLU A 57 -3.82 -0.80 -21.15
N TRP A 58 -2.95 -1.60 -20.51
CA TRP A 58 -2.86 -3.04 -20.80
C TRP A 58 -4.16 -3.78 -20.46
N ILE A 59 -4.76 -3.53 -19.29
CA ILE A 59 -6.02 -4.16 -18.89
C ILE A 59 -7.14 -3.75 -19.86
N ALA A 60 -7.24 -2.47 -20.21
CA ALA A 60 -8.25 -1.97 -21.14
C ALA A 60 -8.14 -2.65 -22.51
N SER A 61 -6.92 -2.75 -23.05
CA SER A 61 -6.65 -3.43 -24.31
C SER A 61 -6.95 -4.93 -24.22
N HIS A 62 -6.49 -5.61 -23.17
CA HIS A 62 -6.60 -7.06 -23.03
C HIS A 62 -8.05 -7.52 -22.92
N PHE A 63 -8.88 -6.78 -22.17
CA PHE A 63 -10.29 -7.11 -21.95
C PHE A 63 -11.25 -6.35 -22.86
N ASN A 64 -10.73 -5.56 -23.81
CA ASN A 64 -11.52 -4.72 -24.71
C ASN A 64 -12.52 -3.83 -23.94
N ILE A 65 -12.03 -3.15 -22.90
CA ILE A 65 -12.82 -2.20 -22.11
C ILE A 65 -12.97 -0.93 -22.94
N THR A 66 -14.19 -0.71 -23.45
CA THR A 66 -14.54 0.46 -24.26
C THR A 66 -15.50 1.38 -23.53
N ALA A 67 -15.77 2.55 -24.10
CA ALA A 67 -16.77 3.50 -23.60
C ALA A 67 -18.11 2.79 -23.28
N GLY A 68 -18.68 3.10 -22.11
CA GLY A 68 -19.93 2.51 -21.62
C GLY A 68 -19.75 1.23 -20.79
N VAL A 69 -18.57 0.62 -20.78
CA VAL A 69 -18.25 -0.49 -19.85
C VAL A 69 -18.01 0.09 -18.45
N LYS A 70 -18.67 -0.49 -17.45
CA LYS A 70 -18.48 -0.11 -16.05
C LYS A 70 -17.47 -1.05 -15.39
N VAL A 71 -16.43 -0.47 -14.78
CA VAL A 71 -15.39 -1.19 -14.06
C VAL A 71 -15.59 -1.03 -12.55
N ALA A 72 -15.41 -2.12 -11.80
CA ALA A 72 -15.37 -2.11 -10.35
C ALA A 72 -13.97 -2.49 -9.87
N ASP A 73 -13.37 -1.64 -9.04
CA ASP A 73 -12.03 -1.84 -8.46
C ASP A 73 -12.17 -2.25 -6.98
N PHE A 74 -12.17 -3.57 -6.73
CA PHE A 74 -12.29 -4.12 -5.39
C PHE A 74 -10.95 -4.06 -4.66
N GLY A 75 -10.91 -3.33 -3.54
CA GLY A 75 -9.66 -3.08 -2.82
C GLY A 75 -8.85 -1.93 -3.41
N CYS A 76 -9.52 -0.94 -4.00
CA CYS A 76 -8.91 0.22 -4.68
C CYS A 76 -7.96 1.06 -3.80
N GLY A 77 -7.97 0.86 -2.47
CA GLY A 77 -7.14 1.58 -1.51
C GLY A 77 -7.32 3.10 -1.68
N PRO A 78 -6.27 3.86 -2.02
CA PRO A 78 -6.37 5.30 -2.27
C PRO A 78 -7.15 5.67 -3.55
N GLY A 79 -7.58 4.69 -4.36
CA GLY A 79 -8.39 4.91 -5.56
C GLY A 79 -7.60 5.21 -6.83
N LEU A 80 -6.27 5.02 -6.81
CA LEU A 80 -5.38 5.45 -7.90
C LEU A 80 -5.63 4.72 -9.23
N TYR A 81 -6.12 3.48 -9.21
CA TYR A 81 -6.55 2.75 -10.42
C TYR A 81 -7.99 3.10 -10.78
N ALA A 82 -8.89 3.13 -9.79
CA ALA A 82 -10.31 3.44 -9.98
C ALA A 82 -10.57 4.78 -10.70
N THR A 83 -9.68 5.76 -10.56
CA THR A 83 -9.82 7.10 -11.19
C THR A 83 -9.28 7.19 -12.62
N LYS A 84 -8.74 6.11 -13.20
CA LYS A 84 -8.07 6.13 -14.51
C LYS A 84 -8.97 5.69 -15.67
N TRP A 85 -10.11 5.09 -15.38
CA TRP A 85 -11.07 4.60 -16.38
C TRP A 85 -11.89 5.77 -16.95
N HIS A 86 -11.97 5.85 -18.28
CA HIS A 86 -12.69 6.88 -19.03
C HIS A 86 -13.48 6.26 -20.19
#